data_AF-A0A401PY44-F1
#
_entry.id   AF-A0A401PY44-F1
#
_cell.length_a   1.000
_cell.length_b   1.000
_cell.length_c   1.000
_cell.angle_alpha   90.00
_cell.angle_beta   90.00
_cell.angle_gamma   90.00
#
_symmetry.space_group_name_H-M   'P 1'
#
loop_
_entity.id
_entity.type
_entity.pdbx_description
1 polymer ?
#
loop_
_entity_poly.entity_id
_entity_poly.type
_entity_poly.pdbx_seq_one_letter_code
_entity_poly.pdbx_strand_id
1 'polypeptide(L)'
;LARGEIGMASIDMKSPELILSQFADNTTYAKVITKLQILTPLEIIMPNTTCDKGSGTKLFTLITDNFKSVALSTVQRKYFNETKGLEYIEQLCTPEFSTVLMEIQMKYYCLAAAAALLKYVEFIQNTVYAPKSLKVIFKGSEQTAMIDSASAQQLELIINNRDPRYTDKHVI
;
A
#
# COMPACT_ATOMS: atom_id res chain seq x y z
N LEU A 1 -21.28 7.58 4.22
CA LEU A 1 -21.04 6.70 3.05
C LEU A 1 -19.84 7.25 2.28
N ALA A 2 -18.67 6.60 2.35
CA ALA A 2 -17.54 7.02 1.53
C ALA A 2 -17.80 6.60 0.07
N ARG A 3 -17.98 7.58 -0.81
CA ARG A 3 -18.06 7.34 -2.25
C ARG A 3 -16.67 7.55 -2.85
N GLY A 4 -15.87 6.48 -2.90
CA GLY A 4 -14.59 6.47 -3.63
C GLY A 4 -13.32 6.71 -2.81
N GLU A 5 -13.38 6.72 -1.48
CA GLU A 5 -12.17 6.79 -0.65
C GLU A 5 -11.50 5.42 -0.52
N ILE A 6 -10.17 5.40 -0.68
CA ILE A 6 -9.34 4.20 -0.60
C ILE A 6 -8.30 4.38 0.49
N GLY A 7 -8.12 3.35 1.32
CA GLY A 7 -7.02 3.23 2.26
C GLY A 7 -6.07 2.11 1.84
N MET A 8 -4.78 2.39 1.93
CA MET A 8 -3.70 1.45 1.66
C MET A 8 -2.71 1.47 2.81
N ALA A 9 -2.14 0.30 3.08
CA ALA A 9 -0.98 0.13 3.94
C ALA A 9 0.02 -0.76 3.19
N SER A 10 1.30 -0.44 3.27
CA SER A 10 2.37 -1.26 2.69
C SER A 10 3.53 -1.35 3.68
N ILE A 11 4.19 -2.50 3.69
CA ILE A 11 5.34 -2.77 4.55
C ILE A 11 6.44 -3.41 3.71
N ASP A 12 7.66 -2.93 3.87
CA ASP A 12 8.83 -3.64 3.38
C ASP A 12 9.30 -4.61 4.49
N MET A 13 9.57 -5.87 4.14
CA MET A 13 10.06 -6.85 5.11
C MET A 13 11.57 -6.73 5.34
N LYS A 14 12.30 -6.07 4.43
CA LYS A 14 13.74 -5.82 4.54
C LYS A 14 14.04 -4.55 5.34
N SER A 15 13.12 -3.60 5.37
CA SER A 15 13.21 -2.38 6.14
C SER A 15 11.92 -2.20 6.95
N PRO A 16 11.97 -2.04 8.28
CA PRO A 16 10.77 -1.99 9.14
C PRO A 16 10.04 -0.65 8.98
N GLU A 17 9.50 -0.37 7.79
CA GLU A 17 8.78 0.83 7.42
C GLU A 17 7.35 0.49 6.99
N LEU A 18 6.38 1.04 7.71
CA LEU A 18 4.95 0.97 7.39
C LEU A 18 4.51 2.30 6.77
N ILE A 19 4.13 2.26 5.50
CA ILE A 19 3.60 3.40 4.78
C ILE A 19 2.08 3.28 4.74
N LEU A 20 1.40 4.31 5.23
CA LEU A 20 -0.04 4.46 5.21
C LEU A 20 -0.43 5.51 4.18
N SER A 21 -1.52 5.29 3.46
CA SER A 21 -2.12 6.34 2.64
C SER A 21 -3.63 6.18 2.57
N GLN A 22 -4.33 7.32 2.59
CA GLN A 22 -5.77 7.36 2.41
C GLN A 22 -6.12 8.55 1.53
N PHE A 23 -6.90 8.32 0.47
CA PHE A 23 -7.21 9.32 -0.53
C PHE A 23 -8.52 9.01 -1.25
N ALA A 24 -9.19 10.05 -1.73
CA ALA A 24 -10.28 9.90 -2.68
C ALA A 24 -9.74 9.54 -4.06
N ASP A 25 -10.32 8.52 -4.68
CA ASP A 25 -10.07 8.11 -6.05
C ASP A 25 -11.36 8.20 -6.88
N ASN A 26 -11.20 8.26 -8.20
CA ASN A 26 -12.31 8.25 -9.13
C ASN A 26 -12.69 6.80 -9.52
N THR A 27 -13.65 6.65 -10.43
CA THR A 27 -14.12 5.33 -10.87
C THR A 27 -13.08 4.55 -11.69
N THR A 28 -11.99 5.18 -12.13
CA THR A 28 -10.90 4.51 -12.87
C THR A 28 -9.78 4.01 -11.95
N TYR A 29 -9.81 4.37 -10.65
CA TYR A 29 -8.81 3.97 -9.65
C TYR A 29 -7.37 4.32 -10.04
N ALA A 30 -7.18 5.40 -10.81
CA ALA A 30 -5.87 5.76 -11.35
C ALA A 30 -4.83 6.01 -10.24
N LYS A 31 -5.25 6.55 -9.08
CA LYS A 31 -4.34 6.78 -7.96
C LYS A 31 -3.91 5.47 -7.29
N VAL A 32 -4.81 4.51 -7.14
CA VAL A 32 -4.46 3.18 -6.64
C VAL A 32 -3.45 2.50 -7.56
N ILE A 33 -3.72 2.47 -8.88
CA ILE A 33 -2.81 1.83 -9.85
C ILE A 33 -1.43 2.48 -9.84
N THR A 34 -1.37 3.81 -9.86
CA THR A 34 -0.10 4.55 -9.80
C THR A 34 0.67 4.24 -8.51
N LYS A 35 -0.01 4.20 -7.36
CA LYS A 35 0.64 3.85 -6.08
C LYS A 35 1.18 2.43 -6.08
N LEU A 36 0.44 1.47 -6.61
CA LEU A 36 0.91 0.09 -6.73
C LEU A 36 2.11 -0.03 -7.68
N GLN A 37 2.14 0.73 -8.78
CA GLN A 37 3.30 0.81 -9.67
C GLN A 37 4.55 1.38 -8.97
N ILE A 38 4.39 2.42 -8.15
CA ILE A 38 5.48 3.01 -7.37
C ILE A 38 5.97 2.05 -6.28
N LEU A 39 5.05 1.36 -5.60
CA LEU A 39 5.37 0.44 -4.52
C LEU A 39 5.99 -0.87 -5.01
N THR A 40 5.73 -1.26 -6.26
CA THR A 40 6.19 -2.54 -6.85
C THR A 40 6.00 -3.74 -5.89
N PRO A 41 4.77 -4.00 -5.40
CA PRO A 41 4.54 -4.98 -4.36
C PRO A 41 4.85 -6.41 -4.84
N LEU A 42 5.39 -7.23 -3.94
CA LEU A 42 5.52 -8.69 -4.16
C LEU A 42 4.16 -9.40 -4.02
N GLU A 43 3.34 -8.91 -3.10
CA GLU A 43 2.03 -9.46 -2.78
C GLU A 43 1.06 -8.32 -2.44
N ILE A 44 -0.18 -8.45 -2.90
CA ILE A 44 -1.29 -7.58 -2.56
C ILE A 44 -2.31 -8.40 -1.76
N ILE A 45 -2.71 -7.87 -0.61
CA ILE A 45 -3.78 -8.45 0.20
C ILE A 45 -5.05 -7.58 0.12
N MET A 46 -6.21 -8.22 0.02
CA MET A 46 -7.50 -7.51 -0.03
C MET A 46 -8.56 -8.23 0.81
N PRO A 47 -9.63 -7.54 1.26
CA PRO A 47 -10.74 -8.19 1.94
C PRO A 47 -11.36 -9.28 1.05
N ASN A 48 -11.69 -10.44 1.60
CA ASN A 48 -12.38 -11.50 0.86
C ASN A 48 -13.70 -11.03 0.19
N THR A 49 -14.39 -10.07 0.80
CA THR A 49 -15.58 -9.42 0.24
C THR A 49 -15.32 -8.68 -1.09
N THR A 50 -14.07 -8.43 -1.47
CA THR A 50 -13.72 -7.86 -2.78
C THR A 50 -13.84 -8.87 -3.92
N CYS A 51 -13.89 -10.16 -3.59
CA CYS A 51 -14.01 -11.30 -4.51
C CYS A 51 -15.39 -11.97 -4.44
N ASP A 52 -16.18 -11.61 -3.44
CA ASP A 52 -17.34 -12.38 -3.00
C ASP A 52 -18.58 -11.96 -3.79
N LYS A 53 -18.83 -12.63 -4.94
CA LYS A 53 -20.08 -12.73 -5.74
C LYS A 53 -19.88 -13.31 -7.16
N GLY A 54 -18.80 -14.07 -7.42
CA GLY A 54 -18.53 -14.66 -8.74
C GLY A 54 -18.02 -13.68 -9.81
N SER A 55 -18.10 -12.37 -9.53
CA SER A 55 -17.42 -11.30 -10.26
C SER A 55 -16.79 -10.38 -9.21
N GLY A 56 -15.47 -10.27 -9.20
CA GLY A 56 -14.76 -9.39 -8.27
C GLY A 56 -15.23 -7.94 -8.39
N THR A 57 -14.97 -7.14 -7.37
CA THR A 57 -15.19 -5.68 -7.48
C THR A 57 -14.42 -5.10 -8.66
N LYS A 58 -14.87 -3.97 -9.20
CA LYS A 58 -14.14 -3.27 -10.29
C LYS A 58 -12.67 -3.06 -9.97
N LEU A 59 -12.34 -2.73 -8.72
CA LEU A 59 -10.97 -2.58 -8.25
C LEU A 59 -10.20 -3.91 -8.28
N PHE A 60 -10.81 -5.02 -7.84
CA PHE A 60 -10.21 -6.35 -7.91
C PHE A 60 -9.85 -6.71 -9.36
N THR A 61 -10.79 -6.54 -10.29
CA THR A 61 -10.56 -6.83 -11.72
C THR A 61 -9.44 -5.94 -12.28
N LEU A 62 -9.45 -4.65 -11.96
CA LEU A 62 -8.42 -3.74 -12.45
C LEU A 62 -7.02 -4.10 -11.92
N ILE A 63 -6.90 -4.46 -10.64
CA ILE A 63 -5.62 -4.89 -10.04
C ILE A 63 -5.16 -6.20 -10.70
N THR A 64 -6.03 -7.19 -10.83
CA THR A 64 -5.68 -8.48 -11.45
C THR A 64 -5.26 -8.34 -12.92
N ASP A 65 -5.89 -7.45 -13.67
CA ASP A 65 -5.53 -7.19 -15.07
C ASP A 65 -4.20 -6.46 -15.22
N ASN A 66 -3.90 -5.49 -14.34
CA ASN A 66 -2.69 -4.66 -14.42
C ASN A 66 -1.45 -5.31 -13.76
N PHE A 67 -1.64 -6.18 -12.77
CA PHE A 67 -0.56 -6.74 -11.94
C PHE A 67 -0.52 -8.27 -11.97
N LYS A 68 -0.50 -8.84 -13.18
CA LYS A 68 -0.57 -10.31 -13.41
C LYS A 68 0.54 -11.12 -12.73
N SER A 69 1.70 -10.51 -12.47
CA SER A 69 2.85 -11.15 -11.84
C SER A 69 2.89 -10.97 -10.32
N VAL A 70 1.97 -10.20 -9.73
CA VAL A 70 1.92 -9.93 -8.30
C VAL A 70 0.98 -10.92 -7.64
N ALA A 71 1.43 -11.56 -6.55
CA ALA A 71 0.58 -12.49 -5.81
C ALA A 71 -0.61 -11.75 -5.20
N LEU A 72 -1.80 -12.34 -5.28
CA LEU A 72 -3.02 -11.75 -4.73
C LEU A 72 -3.64 -12.70 -3.70
N SER A 73 -3.75 -12.21 -2.47
CA SER A 73 -4.27 -12.98 -1.34
C SER A 73 -5.48 -12.29 -0.72
N THR A 74 -6.44 -13.07 -0.24
CA THR A 74 -7.63 -12.53 0.43
C THR A 74 -7.56 -12.72 1.93
N VAL A 75 -7.94 -11.69 2.68
CA VAL A 75 -8.02 -11.69 4.14
C VAL A 75 -9.47 -11.47 4.57
N GLN A 76 -9.92 -12.16 5.63
CA GLN A 76 -11.30 -11.99 6.10
C GLN A 76 -11.57 -10.53 6.50
N ARG A 77 -12.71 -9.97 6.05
CA ARG A 77 -13.08 -8.56 6.29
C ARG A 77 -13.01 -8.13 7.76
N LYS A 78 -13.21 -9.05 8.72
CA LYS A 78 -13.13 -8.78 10.17
C LYS A 78 -11.76 -8.27 10.63
N TYR A 79 -10.68 -8.61 9.92
CA TYR A 79 -9.32 -8.15 10.24
C TYR A 79 -9.04 -6.73 9.75
N PHE A 80 -9.88 -6.18 8.87
CA PHE A 80 -9.82 -4.78 8.47
C PHE A 80 -10.56 -3.93 9.49
N ASN A 81 -9.90 -3.60 10.59
CA ASN A 81 -10.48 -2.91 11.74
C ASN A 81 -9.61 -1.70 12.10
N GLU A 82 -10.17 -0.51 12.00
CA GLU A 82 -9.47 0.76 12.22
C GLU A 82 -9.00 0.93 13.66
N THR A 83 -9.80 0.49 14.65
CA THR A 83 -9.46 0.58 16.06
C THR A 83 -8.22 -0.27 16.35
N LYS A 84 -8.21 -1.52 15.87
CA LYS A 84 -7.04 -2.40 15.97
C LYS A 84 -5.84 -1.88 15.20
N GLY A 85 -6.07 -1.26 14.05
CA GLY A 85 -5.01 -0.60 13.29
C GLY A 85 -4.30 0.47 14.10
N LEU A 86 -5.07 1.35 14.74
CA LEU A 86 -4.52 2.41 15.58
C LEU A 86 -3.78 1.84 16.79
N GLU A 87 -4.37 0.88 17.52
CA GLU A 87 -3.73 0.20 18.65
C GLU A 87 -2.36 -0.42 18.25
N TYR A 88 -2.30 -1.11 17.11
CA TYR A 88 -1.05 -1.71 16.63
C TYR A 88 0.00 -0.66 16.27
N ILE A 89 -0.41 0.43 15.63
CA ILE A 89 0.52 1.53 15.28
C ILE A 89 1.02 2.22 16.53
N GLU A 90 0.17 2.49 17.53
CA GLU A 90 0.59 3.05 18.81
C GLU A 90 1.61 2.15 19.53
N GLN A 91 1.45 0.83 19.47
CA GLN A 91 2.38 -0.12 20.07
C GLN A 91 3.72 -0.20 19.32
N LEU A 92 3.68 -0.22 17.98
CA LEU A 92 4.84 -0.54 17.15
C LEU A 92 5.62 0.69 16.67
N CYS A 93 4.98 1.85 16.54
CA CYS A 93 5.61 3.06 16.00
C CYS A 93 6.75 3.54 16.91
N THR A 94 7.92 3.76 16.32
CA THR A 94 9.07 4.35 17.02
C THR A 94 8.75 5.78 17.51
N PRO A 95 9.24 6.21 18.68
CA PRO A 95 8.95 7.54 19.22
C PRO A 95 9.31 8.69 18.26
N GLU A 96 10.36 8.52 17.46
CA GLU A 96 10.84 9.49 16.47
C GLU A 96 9.80 9.84 15.40
N PHE A 97 8.88 8.92 15.11
CA PHE A 97 7.84 9.08 14.09
C PHE A 97 6.42 9.16 14.71
N SER A 98 6.32 9.33 16.03
CA SER A 98 5.04 9.31 16.76
C SER A 98 4.07 10.43 16.37
N THR A 99 4.54 11.53 15.78
CA THR A 99 3.69 12.63 15.28
C THR A 99 2.68 12.17 14.24
N VAL A 100 2.96 11.08 13.50
CA VAL A 100 2.05 10.48 12.52
C VAL A 100 0.70 10.08 13.13
N LEU A 101 0.65 9.76 14.42
CA LEU A 101 -0.59 9.38 15.13
C LEU A 101 -1.65 10.48 15.04
N MET A 102 -1.23 11.74 15.13
CA MET A 102 -2.14 12.90 15.03
C MET A 102 -2.77 13.02 13.62
N GLU A 103 -2.04 12.59 12.58
CA GLU A 103 -2.50 12.66 11.19
C GLU A 103 -3.47 11.52 10.85
N ILE A 104 -3.25 10.33 11.41
CA ILE A 104 -3.97 9.11 11.02
C ILE A 104 -5.15 8.76 11.92
N GLN A 105 -5.29 9.37 13.10
CA GLN A 105 -6.32 9.00 14.10
C GLN A 105 -7.76 8.98 13.53
N MET A 106 -8.06 9.81 12.52
CA MET A 106 -9.37 9.84 11.86
C MET A 106 -9.39 9.12 10.48
N LYS A 107 -8.31 8.45 10.08
CA LYS A 107 -8.14 7.83 8.77
C LYS A 107 -8.55 6.35 8.81
N TYR A 108 -9.87 6.16 8.86
CA TYR A 108 -10.51 4.83 8.98
C TYR A 108 -9.93 3.77 8.02
N TYR A 109 -9.83 4.07 6.73
CA TYR A 109 -9.51 3.06 5.71
C TYR A 109 -8.05 2.62 5.76
N CYS A 110 -7.09 3.54 5.93
CA CYS A 110 -5.69 3.13 6.02
C CYS A 110 -5.36 2.44 7.35
N LEU A 111 -6.02 2.85 8.45
CA LEU A 111 -5.91 2.14 9.73
C LEU A 111 -6.46 0.72 9.63
N ALA A 112 -7.63 0.53 9.03
CA ALA A 112 -8.19 -0.80 8.80
C ALA A 112 -7.29 -1.67 7.91
N ALA A 113 -6.69 -1.09 6.87
CA ALA A 113 -5.71 -1.79 6.03
C ALA A 113 -4.44 -2.17 6.80
N ALA A 114 -3.93 -1.28 7.66
CA ALA A 114 -2.76 -1.54 8.51
C ALA A 114 -3.01 -2.71 9.47
N ALA A 115 -4.21 -2.76 10.08
CA ALA A 115 -4.56 -3.85 10.99
C ALA A 115 -4.52 -5.21 10.30
N ALA A 116 -5.11 -5.30 9.10
CA ALA A 116 -5.10 -6.52 8.31
C ALA A 116 -3.68 -6.89 7.86
N LEU A 117 -2.88 -5.92 7.41
CA LEU A 117 -1.51 -6.13 6.96
C LEU A 117 -0.61 -6.64 8.08
N LEU A 118 -0.62 -6.00 9.25
CA LEU A 118 0.20 -6.41 10.39
C LEU A 118 -0.19 -7.80 10.88
N LYS A 119 -1.49 -8.13 10.89
CA LYS A 119 -1.96 -9.47 11.23
C LYS A 119 -1.56 -10.51 10.18
N TYR A 120 -1.59 -10.14 8.90
CA TYR A 120 -1.15 -11.02 7.82
C TYR A 120 0.35 -11.35 7.94
N VAL A 121 1.18 -10.34 8.20
CA VAL A 121 2.62 -10.51 8.40
C VAL A 121 2.92 -11.39 9.62
N GLU A 122 2.20 -11.18 10.73
CA GLU A 122 2.34 -11.98 11.95
C GLU A 122 2.02 -13.46 11.71
N PHE A 123 0.88 -13.77 11.10
CA PHE A 123 0.38 -15.15 11.01
C PHE A 123 0.81 -15.92 9.78
N ILE A 124 0.92 -15.24 8.64
CA ILE A 124 1.18 -15.89 7.35
C ILE A 124 2.67 -15.82 7.00
N GLN A 125 3.31 -14.66 7.26
CA GLN A 125 4.75 -14.48 7.02
C GLN A 125 5.61 -14.80 8.25
N ASN A 126 5.00 -15.25 9.35
CA ASN A 126 5.66 -15.64 10.60
C ASN A 126 6.69 -14.61 11.11
N THR A 127 6.37 -13.33 10.96
CA THR A 127 7.26 -12.22 11.33
C THR A 127 6.56 -11.28 12.31
N VAL A 128 7.25 -10.94 13.40
CA VAL A 128 6.74 -10.04 14.42
C VAL A 128 7.68 -8.85 14.56
N TYR A 129 7.11 -7.65 14.65
CA TYR A 129 7.87 -6.44 14.94
C TYR A 129 7.93 -6.21 16.45
N ALA A 130 9.10 -5.83 16.95
CA ALA A 130 9.24 -5.45 18.35
C ALA A 130 8.45 -4.16 18.64
N PRO A 131 7.97 -3.95 19.88
CA PRO A 131 7.38 -2.67 20.27
C PRO A 131 8.33 -1.51 19.92
N LYS A 132 7.77 -0.40 19.45
CA LYS A 132 8.52 0.83 19.14
C LYS A 132 9.65 0.67 18.10
N SER A 133 9.59 -0.33 17.22
CA SER A 133 10.63 -0.61 16.22
C SER A 133 10.26 -0.22 14.78
N LEU A 134 8.99 0.12 14.53
CA LEU A 134 8.48 0.35 13.19
C LEU A 134 8.47 1.84 12.86
N LYS A 135 9.08 2.22 11.75
CA LYS A 135 8.96 3.56 11.18
C LYS A 135 7.60 3.66 10.51
N VAL A 136 6.73 4.56 10.96
CA VAL A 136 5.39 4.72 10.40
C VAL A 136 5.28 6.07 9.70
N ILE A 137 4.86 6.06 8.45
CA ILE A 137 4.75 7.26 7.62
C ILE A 137 3.35 7.33 7.02
N PHE A 138 2.69 8.47 7.12
CA PHE A 138 1.49 8.75 6.36
C PHE A 138 1.83 9.56 5.10
N LYS A 139 1.33 9.10 3.94
CA LYS A 139 1.46 9.77 2.65
C LYS A 139 0.08 10.08 2.08
N GLY A 140 -0.43 11.27 2.38
CA GLY A 140 -1.65 11.82 1.78
C GLY A 140 -1.50 12.11 0.27
N SER A 141 -2.55 12.66 -0.34
CA SER A 141 -2.55 13.03 -1.77
C SER A 141 -2.45 14.54 -2.03
N GLU A 142 -2.32 15.37 -1.00
CA GLU A 142 -2.55 16.82 -1.10
C GLU A 142 -1.35 17.61 -1.65
N GLN A 143 -0.20 16.96 -1.90
CA GLN A 143 1.04 17.63 -2.33
C GLN A 143 1.79 16.86 -3.44
N THR A 144 1.08 16.09 -4.26
CA THR A 144 1.70 15.28 -5.33
C THR A 144 1.05 15.55 -6.68
N ALA A 145 1.87 15.81 -7.71
CA ALA A 145 1.41 15.78 -9.10
C ALA A 145 1.36 14.31 -9.57
N MET A 146 0.18 13.89 -10.03
CA MET A 146 -0.03 12.54 -10.58
C MET A 146 0.48 12.52 -12.03
N ILE A 147 1.44 11.65 -12.32
CA ILE A 147 1.90 11.33 -13.67
C ILE A 147 1.70 9.82 -13.85
N ASP A 148 1.04 9.40 -14.93
CA ASP A 148 0.83 7.97 -15.20
C ASP A 148 2.15 7.30 -15.59
N SER A 149 2.24 5.98 -15.38
CA SER A 149 3.49 5.25 -15.63
C SER A 149 3.94 5.28 -17.10
N ALA A 150 3.04 5.35 -18.07
CA ALA A 150 3.45 5.45 -19.47
C ALA A 150 4.13 6.80 -19.68
N SER A 151 3.46 7.90 -19.29
CA SER A 151 4.05 9.24 -19.33
C SER A 151 5.38 9.32 -18.58
N ALA A 152 5.50 8.71 -17.40
CA ALA A 152 6.75 8.70 -16.65
C ALA A 152 7.90 7.96 -17.37
N GLN A 153 7.59 6.88 -18.09
CA GLN A 153 8.54 6.14 -18.93
C GLN A 153 8.91 6.93 -20.19
N GLN A 154 7.92 7.48 -20.91
CA GLN A 154 8.17 8.31 -22.11
C GLN A 154 8.97 9.58 -21.79
N LEU A 155 8.78 10.14 -20.59
CA LEU A 155 9.53 11.30 -20.10
C LEU A 155 10.89 10.91 -19.49
N GLU A 156 11.24 9.63 -19.47
CA GLU A 156 12.51 9.12 -18.91
C GLU A 156 12.76 9.60 -17.45
N LEU A 157 11.68 9.78 -16.66
CA LEU A 157 11.76 10.40 -15.33
C LEU A 157 12.55 9.56 -14.32
N ILE A 158 12.66 8.25 -14.57
CA ILE A 158 13.32 7.30 -13.67
C ILE A 158 14.60 6.74 -14.31
N ILE A 159 14.57 6.50 -15.62
CA ILE A 159 15.68 5.91 -16.38
C ILE A 159 15.89 6.76 -17.62
N ASN A 160 17.06 7.37 -17.72
CA ASN A 160 17.51 8.07 -18.92
C ASN A 160 18.14 7.07 -19.88
N ASN A 161 17.51 6.84 -21.03
CA ASN A 161 17.93 5.81 -21.97
C ASN A 161 19.09 6.26 -22.87
N ARG A 162 19.55 7.52 -22.71
CA ARG A 162 20.71 8.11 -23.37
C ARG A 162 21.94 8.14 -22.46
N ASP A 163 21.86 7.60 -21.24
CA ASP A 163 22.99 7.55 -20.32
C ASP A 163 23.92 6.36 -20.65
N PRO A 164 25.14 6.60 -21.14
CA PRO A 164 26.09 5.53 -21.46
C PRO A 164 26.61 4.78 -20.22
N ARG A 165 26.30 5.23 -18.99
CA ARG A 165 26.69 4.54 -17.75
C ARG A 165 25.80 3.33 -17.42
N TYR A 166 24.70 3.14 -18.15
CA TYR A 166 23.76 2.05 -17.91
C TYR A 166 24.12 0.74 -18.65
N THR A 167 24.98 0.78 -19.66
CA THR A 167 25.36 -0.41 -20.45
C THR A 167 26.22 -1.44 -19.72
N ASP A 168 26.59 -1.22 -18.45
CA ASP A 168 27.54 -2.06 -17.69
C ASP A 168 26.94 -2.81 -16.48
N LYS A 169 25.63 -3.10 -16.44
CA LYS A 169 25.08 -4.02 -15.43
C LYS A 169 24.45 -5.24 -16.06
N HIS A 170 25.27 -6.28 -16.08
CA HIS A 170 24.95 -7.66 -16.41
C HIS A 170 23.61 -8.13 -15.82
N VAL A 171 22.87 -8.80 -16.71
CA VAL A 171 21.99 -9.93 -16.43
C VAL A 171 22.53 -10.77 -15.26
N ILE A 172 21.87 -10.74 -14.10
CA ILE A 172 21.20 -11.87 -13.41
C ILE A 172 20.07 -11.29 -12.56
#